data_AF-A0AA91EFQ9-F1
#
_entry.id   AF-A0AA91EFQ9-F1
#
_cell.length_a   1.000
_cell.length_b   1.000
_cell.length_c   1.000
_cell.angle_alpha   90.00
_cell.angle_beta   90.00
_cell.angle_gamma   90.00
#
_symmetry.space_group_name_H-M   'P 1'
#
loop_
_entity.id
_entity.type
_entity.pdbx_description
1 polymer ?
#
loop_
_entity_poly.entity_id
_entity_poly.type
_entity_poly.pdbx_seq_one_letter_code
_entity_poly.pdbx_strand_id
1 'polypeptide(L)'
;MTDKENPAFVERFTVRMPDGLRDDIAERAKQNGRSMNSEIVQILQDAISGKDTIDKDQLDMEKIKMILDRVAEEVLGNKKPT
;
A
#
# COMPACT_ATOMS: atom_id res chain seq x y z
N MET A 1 -12.97 -11.43 32.03
CA MET A 1 -13.06 -10.70 30.74
C MET A 1 -11.72 -10.88 30.07
N THR A 2 -11.69 -11.40 28.86
CA THR A 2 -10.42 -11.60 28.15
C THR A 2 -10.00 -10.27 27.54
N ASP A 3 -8.71 -9.93 27.57
CA ASP A 3 -8.21 -8.64 27.02
C ASP A 3 -8.58 -8.44 25.54
N LYS A 4 -8.92 -9.52 24.83
CA LYS A 4 -9.41 -9.53 23.44
C LYS A 4 -10.75 -8.83 23.23
N GLU A 5 -11.55 -8.62 24.28
CA GLU A 5 -12.87 -7.96 24.19
C GLU A 5 -12.78 -6.43 24.38
N ASN A 6 -11.60 -5.90 24.69
CA ASN A 6 -11.38 -4.46 24.83
C ASN A 6 -11.17 -3.82 23.44
N PRO A 7 -11.94 -2.80 23.04
CA PRO A 7 -11.74 -2.10 21.76
C PRO A 7 -10.38 -1.39 21.63
N ALA A 8 -9.66 -1.16 22.74
CA ALA A 8 -8.29 -0.66 22.74
C ALA A 8 -7.22 -1.77 22.69
N PHE A 9 -7.62 -3.03 22.56
CA PHE A 9 -6.69 -4.15 22.51
C PHE A 9 -5.85 -4.09 21.23
N VAL A 10 -4.53 -4.15 21.40
CA VAL A 10 -3.57 -4.26 20.30
C VAL A 10 -2.71 -5.49 20.59
N GLU A 11 -2.76 -6.46 19.69
CA GLU A 11 -1.88 -7.63 19.77
C GLU A 11 -0.43 -7.21 19.53
N ARG A 12 0.48 -7.64 20.41
CA ARG A 12 1.90 -7.30 20.37
C ARG A 12 2.70 -8.60 20.36
N PHE A 13 3.65 -8.70 19.44
CA PHE A 13 4.57 -9.82 19.37
C PHE A 13 5.99 -9.34 19.10
N THR A 14 6.97 -10.11 19.57
CA THR A 14 8.38 -9.80 19.34
C THR A 14 8.85 -10.47 18.05
N VAL A 15 9.42 -9.69 17.15
CA VAL A 15 9.97 -10.19 15.87
C VAL A 15 11.49 -10.29 15.97
N ARG A 16 12.04 -11.44 15.60
CA ARG A 16 13.49 -11.61 15.41
C ARG A 16 13.82 -11.27 13.96
N MET A 17 14.68 -10.28 13.78
CA MET A 17 15.11 -9.82 12.46
C MET A 17 16.60 -10.14 12.28
N PRO A 18 17.03 -10.49 11.05
CA PRO A 18 18.45 -10.51 10.70
C PRO A 18 19.05 -9.10 10.83
N ASP A 19 20.37 -9.05 10.87
CA ASP A 19 21.10 -7.78 10.94
C ASP A 19 20.79 -6.89 9.72
N GLY A 20 20.73 -5.57 9.95
CA GLY A 20 20.41 -4.57 8.92
C GLY A 20 18.92 -4.45 8.54
N LEU A 21 18.10 -5.51 8.63
CA LEU A 21 16.70 -5.47 8.15
C LEU A 21 15.84 -4.42 8.87
N ARG A 22 16.11 -4.17 10.14
CA ARG A 22 15.40 -3.15 10.91
C ARG A 22 15.64 -1.75 10.32
N ASP A 23 16.86 -1.47 9.89
CA ASP A 23 17.25 -0.17 9.35
C ASP A 23 16.66 0.03 7.96
N ASP A 24 16.67 -1.02 7.13
CA ASP A 24 16.01 -1.01 5.81
C ASP A 24 14.51 -0.68 5.93
N ILE A 25 13.81 -1.29 6.90
CA ILE A 25 12.40 -1.00 7.17
C ILE A 25 12.23 0.43 7.70
N ALA A 26 13.15 0.91 8.54
CA ALA A 26 13.11 2.27 9.08
C ALA A 26 13.19 3.31 7.95
N GLU A 27 14.13 3.10 7.02
CA GLU A 27 14.34 3.98 5.89
C GLU A 27 13.13 3.98 4.94
N ARG A 28 12.62 2.79 4.58
CA ARG A 28 11.41 2.67 3.76
C ARG A 28 10.20 3.33 4.41
N ALA A 29 10.01 3.14 5.72
CA ALA A 29 8.92 3.79 6.46
C ALA A 29 9.04 5.33 6.42
N LYS A 30 10.25 5.87 6.58
CA LYS A 30 10.52 7.31 6.47
C LYS A 30 10.21 7.84 5.07
N GLN A 31 10.62 7.13 4.02
CA GLN A 31 10.32 7.50 2.63
C GLN A 31 8.82 7.52 2.35
N ASN A 32 8.07 6.60 2.96
CA ASN A 32 6.62 6.50 2.83
C ASN A 32 5.84 7.41 3.80
N GLY A 33 6.53 8.20 4.64
CA GLY A 33 5.88 9.06 5.64
C GLY A 33 5.09 8.31 6.70
N ARG A 34 5.47 7.06 7.01
CA ARG A 34 4.80 6.17 7.96
C ARG A 34 5.67 5.89 9.19
N SER A 35 5.02 5.51 10.28
CA SER A 35 5.73 4.88 11.39
C SER A 35 6.28 3.52 10.96
N MET A 36 7.40 3.10 11.54
CA MET A 36 7.96 1.76 11.30
C MET A 36 6.93 0.65 11.54
N ASN A 37 6.11 0.75 12.60
CA ASN A 37 5.07 -0.23 12.88
C ASN A 37 3.99 -0.25 11.79
N SER A 38 3.53 0.92 11.35
CA SER A 38 2.54 1.04 10.28
C SER A 38 3.06 0.47 8.96
N GLU A 39 4.35 0.66 8.66
CA GLU A 39 4.97 0.10 7.45
C GLU A 39 5.10 -1.43 7.55
N ILE A 40 5.51 -1.99 8.69
CA ILE A 40 5.56 -3.44 8.91
C ILE A 40 4.16 -4.05 8.72
N VAL A 41 3.13 -3.44 9.31
CA VAL A 41 1.74 -3.90 9.17
C VAL A 41 1.30 -3.84 7.71
N GLN A 42 1.63 -2.78 6.98
CA GLN A 42 1.30 -2.68 5.56
C GLN A 42 1.98 -3.77 4.74
N ILE A 43 3.30 -3.98 4.92
CA ILE A 43 4.05 -5.03 4.21
C ILE A 43 3.42 -6.41 4.44
N LEU A 44 3.06 -6.71 5.69
CA LEU A 44 2.40 -7.98 6.02
C LEU A 44 1.01 -8.09 5.38
N GLN A 45 0.22 -7.01 5.37
CA GLN A 45 -1.09 -6.99 4.72
C GLN A 45 -0.98 -7.19 3.21
N ASP A 46 -0.03 -6.52 2.56
CA ASP A 46 0.19 -6.62 1.12
C ASP A 46 0.60 -8.05 0.74
N ALA A 47 1.55 -8.64 1.48
CA ALA A 47 2.01 -10.01 1.28
C ALA A 47 0.91 -11.05 1.51
N ILE A 48 0.05 -10.87 2.52
CA ILE A 48 -1.06 -11.80 2.81
C ILE A 48 -2.21 -11.65 1.80
N SER A 49 -2.55 -10.41 1.44
CA SER A 49 -3.64 -10.13 0.52
C SER A 49 -3.29 -10.46 -0.94
N GLY A 50 -2.05 -10.84 -1.22
CA GLY A 50 -1.56 -11.02 -2.58
C GLY A 50 -1.61 -9.71 -3.38
N LYS A 51 -1.61 -8.55 -2.70
CA LYS A 51 -1.41 -7.24 -3.32
C LYS A 51 0.08 -7.00 -3.61
N ASP A 52 0.73 -8.03 -4.12
CA ASP A 52 2.06 -8.00 -4.68
C ASP A 52 1.92 -8.68 -6.05
N THR A 53 2.11 -8.04 -7.19
CA THR A 53 2.67 -6.74 -7.50
C THR A 53 1.90 -6.27 -8.73
N ILE A 54 1.63 -4.97 -8.88
CA ILE A 54 1.59 -4.47 -10.25
C ILE A 54 2.99 -4.76 -10.78
N ASP A 55 3.13 -5.83 -11.55
CA ASP A 55 4.36 -6.15 -12.26
C ASP A 55 4.73 -4.86 -12.97
N LYS A 56 5.81 -4.19 -12.53
CA LYS A 56 6.25 -2.96 -13.20
C LYS A 56 6.59 -3.23 -14.65
N ASP A 57 6.87 -4.50 -14.98
CA ASP A 57 7.09 -5.02 -16.32
C ASP A 57 5.78 -5.34 -17.09
N GLN A 58 4.64 -5.48 -16.39
CA GLN A 58 3.30 -5.57 -17.00
C GLN A 58 2.58 -4.22 -17.09
N LEU A 59 3.20 -3.15 -16.58
CA LEU A 59 2.75 -1.78 -16.83
C LEU A 59 3.06 -1.40 -18.27
N ASP A 60 2.24 -1.91 -19.18
CA ASP A 60 2.19 -1.46 -20.55
C ASP A 60 1.72 0.01 -20.55
N MET A 61 2.68 0.91 -20.72
CA MET A 61 2.44 2.35 -20.78
C MET A 61 1.41 2.73 -21.85
N GLU A 62 1.25 1.89 -22.88
CA GLU A 62 0.25 2.07 -23.93
C GLU A 62 -1.17 1.80 -23.41
N LYS A 63 -1.36 0.75 -22.58
CA LYS A 63 -2.63 0.50 -21.89
C LYS A 63 -2.95 1.56 -20.84
N ILE A 64 -1.94 2.02 -20.10
CA ILE A 64 -2.13 3.09 -19.10
C ILE A 64 -2.57 4.38 -19.79
N LYS A 65 -1.93 4.74 -20.92
CA LYS A 65 -2.32 5.89 -21.73
C LYS A 65 -3.75 5.76 -22.24
N MET A 66 -4.13 4.59 -22.77
CA MET A 66 -5.49 4.33 -23.25
C MET A 66 -6.55 4.49 -22.13
N ILE A 67 -6.26 4.01 -20.92
CA ILE A 67 -7.15 4.17 -19.77
C ILE A 67 -7.25 5.64 -19.36
N LEU A 68 -6.12 6.36 -19.32
CA LEU A 68 -6.09 7.79 -19.00
C LEU A 68 -6.84 8.64 -20.03
N ASP A 69 -6.68 8.37 -21.31
CA ASP A 69 -7.39 9.06 -22.39
C ASP A 69 -8.91 8.84 -22.28
N ARG A 70 -9.33 7.59 -21.99
CA ARG A 70 -10.74 7.27 -21.77
C ARG A 70 -11.34 7.98 -20.54
N VAL A 71 -10.61 8.01 -19.42
CA VAL A 71 -11.04 8.71 -18.21
C VAL A 71 -11.06 10.23 -18.45
N ALA A 72 -10.08 10.77 -19.19
CA ALA A 72 -10.06 12.17 -19.57
C ALA A 72 -11.25 12.53 -20.46
N GLU A 73 -11.60 11.71 -21.44
CA GLU A 73 -12.80 11.90 -22.27
C GLU A 73 -14.09 11.81 -21.46
N GLU A 74 -14.19 10.91 -20.49
CA GLU A 74 -15.38 10.78 -19.63
C GLU A 74 -15.53 11.98 -18.67
N VAL A 75 -14.43 12.48 -18.12
CA VAL A 75 -14.41 13.62 -17.18
C VAL A 75 -14.55 14.96 -17.91
N LEU A 76 -13.96 15.11 -19.11
CA LEU A 76 -14.02 16.34 -19.91
C LEU A 76 -15.22 16.36 -20.87
N GLY A 77 -15.74 15.20 -21.28
CA GLY A 77 -16.89 15.02 -22.16
C GLY A 77 -18.23 15.39 -21.53
N ASN A 78 -18.30 15.48 -20.20
CA ASN A 78 -19.47 16.03 -19.48
C ASN A 78 -19.58 17.57 -19.57
N LYS A 79 -18.76 18.24 -20.40
CA LYS A 79 -18.95 19.65 -20.77
C LYS A 79 -19.27 19.83 -22.25
N LYS A 80 -20.49 19.46 -22.64
CA LYS A 80 -21.38 20.17 -23.61
C LYS A 80 -22.66 19.34 -23.82
N PRO A 81 -23.84 19.91 -24.11
CA PRO A 81 -24.20 21.33 -24.25
C PRO A 81 -25.50 21.75 -23.52
N THR A 82 -25.61 23.01 -23.12
CA THR A 82 -26.76 23.87 -23.44
C THR A 82 -26.31 25.32 -23.39
#